data_AF-A0A1E4SEA0-F1
#
_entry.id   AF-A0A1E4SEA0-F1
#
_cell.length_a   1.000
_cell.length_b   1.000
_cell.length_c   1.000
_cell.angle_alpha   90.00
_cell.angle_beta   90.00
_cell.angle_gamma   90.00
#
_symmetry.space_group_name_H-M   'P 1'
#
loop_
_entity.id
_entity.type
_entity.pdbx_description
1 polymer ?
#
loop_
_entity_poly.entity_id
_entity_poly.type
_entity_poly.pdbx_seq_one_letter_code
_entity_poly.pdbx_strand_id
1 'polypeptide(L)'
;MTNEGMWVIGYGSLIFKPPPRYAFKVNGYLKGFIRRFWQSSSDHRGTPEAPGRVVTLISLEDLKNNDVFHNTLHMYELNGTHPETDFSSDNGPIKDVQCKINELTNDDLKVWGVAYYIEPQDVDYIKNYLDVREQDGYTSHQIPFHITNSHEVEHPALTEVPRDPTTGDFFIESMIYIGTIDNVSFVGPESIEQTAKTIRHSEGPSGKNQDYLFGLHTAVQQLDKYSRDYYLEDLVKIVKENS
;
A
#
# COMPACT_ATOMS: atom_id res chain seq x y z
N MET A 1 17.76 -5.92 -23.92
CA MET A 1 16.60 -6.78 -23.59
C MET A 1 17.00 -7.60 -22.39
N THR A 2 16.36 -7.37 -21.25
CA THR A 2 16.50 -8.26 -20.10
C THR A 2 15.91 -9.61 -20.50
N ASN A 3 16.67 -10.70 -20.33
CA ASN A 3 16.14 -12.06 -20.58
C ASN A 3 15.27 -12.57 -19.42
N GLU A 4 15.12 -11.76 -18.38
CA GLU A 4 14.38 -12.08 -17.17
C GLU A 4 13.15 -11.19 -17.06
N GLY A 5 12.04 -11.77 -16.60
CA GLY A 5 10.81 -11.05 -16.32
C GLY A 5 10.97 -10.15 -15.10
N MET A 6 9.94 -9.37 -14.80
CA MET A 6 9.96 -8.43 -13.68
C MET A 6 8.67 -8.54 -12.86
N TRP A 7 8.80 -8.39 -11.55
CA TRP A 7 7.68 -8.23 -10.66
C TRP A 7 7.44 -6.75 -10.34
N VAL A 8 6.17 -6.34 -10.31
CA VAL A 8 5.73 -4.99 -9.93
C VAL A 8 4.68 -5.08 -8.82
N ILE A 9 4.93 -4.43 -7.69
CA ILE A 9 4.01 -4.37 -6.55
C ILE A 9 3.02 -3.21 -6.72
N GLY A 10 1.75 -3.50 -6.47
CA GLY A 10 0.68 -2.52 -6.31
C GLY A 10 0.15 -2.50 -4.88
N TYR A 11 0.25 -1.35 -4.20
CA TYR A 11 -0.39 -1.07 -2.90
C TYR A 11 -1.43 0.06 -2.97
N GLY A 12 -1.58 0.71 -4.12
CA GLY A 12 -2.54 1.80 -4.32
C GLY A 12 -3.50 1.49 -5.46
N SER A 13 -3.63 2.44 -6.38
CA SER A 13 -4.47 2.27 -7.57
C SER A 13 -4.20 0.99 -8.35
N LEU A 14 -2.95 0.52 -8.39
CA LEU A 14 -2.58 -0.70 -9.10
C LEU A 14 -3.37 -1.94 -8.64
N ILE A 15 -3.85 -2.00 -7.39
CA ILE A 15 -4.69 -3.12 -6.90
C ILE A 15 -5.98 -3.26 -7.72
N PHE A 16 -6.62 -2.15 -8.09
CA PHE A 16 -7.91 -2.13 -8.81
C PHE A 16 -7.85 -1.54 -10.22
N LYS A 17 -6.70 -1.00 -10.63
CA LYS A 17 -6.35 -0.51 -11.96
C LYS A 17 -5.00 -1.10 -12.37
N PRO A 18 -4.96 -2.39 -12.76
CA PRO A 18 -3.72 -3.11 -13.05
C PRO A 18 -2.91 -2.43 -14.17
N PRO A 19 -1.59 -2.67 -14.24
CA PRO A 19 -0.82 -2.27 -15.41
C PRO A 19 -1.33 -3.03 -16.64
N PRO A 20 -1.15 -2.52 -17.87
CA PRO A 20 -1.40 -3.30 -19.07
C PRO A 20 -0.40 -4.49 -19.16
N ARG A 21 -0.68 -5.49 -20.00
CA ARG A 21 0.27 -6.55 -20.40
C ARG A 21 0.99 -7.33 -19.27
N TYR A 22 0.43 -7.38 -18.07
CA TYR A 22 0.90 -8.36 -17.09
C TYR A 22 0.47 -9.78 -17.52
N ALA A 23 1.28 -10.78 -17.23
CA ALA A 23 0.94 -12.17 -17.52
C ALA A 23 -0.02 -12.73 -16.47
N PHE A 24 0.31 -12.54 -15.19
CA PHE A 24 -0.52 -12.93 -14.06
C PHE A 24 -0.23 -12.04 -12.84
N LYS A 25 -1.05 -12.19 -11.81
CA LYS A 25 -0.87 -11.49 -10.53
C LYS A 25 -1.00 -12.46 -9.36
N VAL A 26 -0.34 -12.13 -8.26
CA VAL A 26 -0.49 -12.81 -6.97
C VAL A 26 -0.87 -11.79 -5.90
N ASN A 27 -1.57 -12.24 -4.87
CA ASN A 27 -1.95 -11.44 -3.71
C ASN A 27 -0.95 -11.68 -2.58
N GLY A 28 -0.85 -10.70 -1.70
CA GLY A 28 0.12 -10.78 -0.62
C GLY A 28 0.23 -9.49 0.17
N TYR A 29 1.32 -9.36 0.91
CA TYR A 29 1.56 -8.21 1.76
C TYR A 29 3.04 -7.83 1.86
N LEU A 30 3.26 -6.57 2.18
CA LEU A 30 4.56 -6.01 2.57
C LEU A 30 4.66 -6.05 4.10
N LYS A 31 5.86 -6.28 4.62
CA LYS A 31 6.18 -6.17 6.05
C LYS A 31 6.99 -4.91 6.34
N GLY A 32 6.81 -4.31 7.50
CA GLY A 32 7.57 -3.13 7.93
C GLY A 32 7.14 -1.82 7.28
N PHE A 33 5.91 -1.74 6.77
CA PHE A 33 5.35 -0.52 6.17
C PHE A 33 3.98 -0.21 6.75
N ILE A 34 3.61 1.07 6.71
CA ILE A 34 2.22 1.51 6.83
C ILE A 34 1.78 2.17 5.52
N ARG A 35 0.50 2.07 5.21
CA ARG A 35 -0.13 2.80 4.10
C ARG A 35 -0.84 4.03 4.64
N ARG A 36 -0.59 5.22 4.07
CA ARG A 36 -1.26 6.47 4.46
C ARG A 36 -1.61 7.31 3.24
N PHE A 37 -2.73 8.02 3.29
CA PHE A 37 -3.13 9.04 2.30
C PHE A 37 -2.33 10.35 2.50
N TRP A 38 -1.01 10.23 2.58
CA TRP A 38 -0.09 11.33 2.88
C TRP A 38 0.71 11.79 1.66
N GLN A 39 0.24 11.44 0.48
CA GLN A 39 0.76 11.95 -0.79
C GLN A 39 -0.25 12.90 -1.40
N SER A 40 0.15 14.13 -1.68
CA SER A 40 -0.61 15.10 -2.47
C SER A 40 -0.76 14.59 -3.92
N SER A 41 -1.93 14.78 -4.51
CA SER A 41 -2.15 14.51 -5.94
C SER A 41 -2.72 15.74 -6.62
N SER A 42 -1.98 16.31 -7.55
CA SER A 42 -2.34 17.55 -8.25
C SER A 42 -2.77 17.34 -9.71
N ASP A 43 -2.65 16.12 -10.20
CA ASP A 43 -2.74 15.73 -11.61
C ASP A 43 -3.76 14.61 -11.87
N HIS A 44 -4.11 13.83 -10.84
CA HIS A 44 -5.04 12.71 -10.92
C HIS A 44 -6.30 12.92 -10.10
N ARG A 45 -6.16 13.08 -8.78
CA ARG A 45 -7.29 13.11 -7.82
C ARG A 45 -7.56 14.48 -7.22
N GLY A 46 -6.86 15.49 -7.69
CA GLY A 46 -7.10 16.90 -7.41
C GLY A 46 -6.59 17.76 -8.56
N THR A 47 -6.40 19.05 -8.27
CA THR A 47 -5.76 20.01 -9.17
C THR A 47 -4.58 20.69 -8.46
N PRO A 48 -3.73 21.47 -9.15
CA PRO A 48 -2.68 22.24 -8.50
C PRO A 48 -3.20 23.20 -7.42
N GLU A 49 -4.39 23.78 -7.60
CA GLU A 49 -5.02 24.72 -6.66
C GLU A 49 -5.77 24.00 -5.51
N ALA A 50 -6.26 22.79 -5.77
CA ALA A 50 -7.01 21.98 -4.82
C ALA A 50 -6.53 20.51 -4.88
N PRO A 51 -5.33 20.22 -4.34
CA PRO A 51 -4.76 18.89 -4.44
C PRO A 51 -5.60 17.86 -3.68
N GLY A 52 -5.61 16.64 -4.20
CA GLY A 52 -6.15 15.47 -3.52
C GLY A 52 -5.16 14.86 -2.54
N ARG A 53 -5.53 13.69 -2.04
CA ARG A 53 -4.71 12.76 -1.29
C ARG A 53 -4.74 11.39 -1.96
N VAL A 54 -3.57 10.81 -2.17
CA VAL A 54 -3.38 9.42 -2.61
C VAL A 54 -2.45 8.71 -1.64
N VAL A 55 -2.34 7.39 -1.76
CA VAL A 55 -1.58 6.59 -0.81
C VAL A 55 -0.08 6.60 -1.12
N THR A 56 0.71 6.66 -0.07
CA THR A 56 2.12 6.27 -0.08
C THR A 56 2.40 5.24 1.02
N LEU A 57 3.61 4.70 1.04
CA LEU A 57 4.12 3.84 2.10
C LEU A 57 5.16 4.58 2.92
N ILE A 58 5.13 4.34 4.23
CA ILE A 58 6.15 4.82 5.16
C ILE A 58 6.78 3.59 5.79
N SER A 59 8.10 3.48 5.70
CA SER A 59 8.84 2.34 6.25
C SER A 59 8.94 2.43 7.77
N LEU A 60 9.12 1.30 8.44
CA LEU A 60 9.37 1.27 9.88
C LEU A 60 10.64 2.05 10.26
N GLU A 61 11.64 2.04 9.39
CA GLU A 61 12.86 2.83 9.56
C GLU A 61 12.54 4.32 9.58
N ASP A 62 11.78 4.82 8.61
CA ASP A 62 11.34 6.22 8.56
C ASP A 62 10.50 6.58 9.79
N LEU A 63 9.61 5.68 10.23
CA LEU A 63 8.80 5.88 11.41
C LEU A 63 9.65 6.06 12.67
N LYS A 64 10.68 5.22 12.85
CA LYS A 64 11.59 5.27 14.02
C LYS A 64 12.54 6.45 13.99
N ASN A 65 13.00 6.84 12.81
CA ASN A 65 14.02 7.87 12.65
C ASN A 65 13.44 9.31 12.66
N ASN A 66 12.12 9.46 12.59
CA ASN A 66 11.47 10.77 12.53
C ASN A 66 10.49 10.96 13.69
N ASP A 67 10.91 11.74 14.68
CA ASP A 67 10.12 12.05 15.89
C ASP A 67 8.76 12.68 15.61
N VAL A 68 8.56 13.25 14.42
CA VAL A 68 7.26 13.78 14.00
C VAL A 68 6.18 12.70 14.06
N PHE A 69 6.50 11.43 13.74
CA PHE A 69 5.53 10.34 13.78
C PHE A 69 5.25 9.81 15.19
N HIS A 70 6.18 9.98 16.14
CA HIS A 70 6.10 9.39 17.48
C HIS A 70 4.91 9.88 18.33
N ASN A 71 4.40 11.09 18.04
CA ASN A 71 3.29 11.69 18.80
C ASN A 71 2.04 11.95 17.98
N THR A 72 2.11 11.86 16.65
CA THR A 72 1.00 12.21 15.75
C THR A 72 0.43 11.00 15.03
N LEU A 73 1.16 9.88 15.01
CA LEU A 73 0.69 8.67 14.36
C LEU A 73 -0.21 7.90 15.31
N HIS A 74 -1.51 7.99 15.07
CA HIS A 74 -2.44 6.99 15.56
C HIS A 74 -2.09 5.68 14.84
N MET A 75 -1.45 4.78 15.58
CA MET A 75 -1.19 3.41 15.15
C MET A 75 -2.50 2.64 15.27
N TYR A 76 -3.44 2.95 14.37
CA TYR A 76 -4.61 2.11 14.17
C TYR A 76 -4.09 0.68 13.90
N GLU A 77 -4.39 -0.25 14.82
CA GLU A 77 -4.30 -1.71 14.64
C GLU A 77 -2.98 -2.44 14.92
N LEU A 78 -2.45 -2.31 16.12
CA LEU A 78 -1.71 -3.44 16.68
C LEU A 78 -2.52 -4.00 17.83
N ASN A 79 -3.18 -5.12 17.56
CA ASN A 79 -3.74 -5.94 18.62
C ASN A 79 -2.59 -6.26 19.56
N GLY A 80 -2.63 -5.67 20.76
CA GLY A 80 -1.55 -5.75 21.74
C GLY A 80 -1.51 -7.13 22.35
N THR A 81 -0.97 -8.10 21.60
CA THR A 81 -0.31 -9.35 22.01
C THR A 81 -0.02 -10.18 20.76
N HIS A 82 1.21 -10.14 20.23
CA HIS A 82 1.70 -11.26 19.38
C HIS A 82 1.71 -12.53 20.26
N PRO A 83 1.29 -13.69 19.75
CA PRO A 83 1.99 -14.38 18.67
C PRO A 83 1.04 -14.67 17.50
N GLU A 84 1.58 -15.11 16.37
CA GLU A 84 0.84 -15.54 15.19
C GLU A 84 -0.53 -16.16 15.54
N THR A 85 -1.61 -15.73 14.89
CA THR A 85 -3.00 -16.22 15.01
C THR A 85 -3.89 -15.55 16.08
N ASP A 86 -4.62 -14.49 15.69
CA ASP A 86 -6.08 -14.46 15.95
C ASP A 86 -6.80 -13.47 15.01
N PHE A 87 -6.73 -13.74 13.70
CA PHE A 87 -7.56 -13.08 12.70
C PHE A 87 -8.75 -13.98 12.38
N SER A 88 -9.83 -13.96 13.16
CA SER A 88 -11.11 -14.49 12.66
C SER A 88 -12.41 -14.10 13.38
N SER A 89 -12.41 -13.37 14.50
CA SER A 89 -13.69 -13.22 15.23
C SER A 89 -14.04 -11.84 15.79
N ASP A 90 -13.13 -10.87 15.85
CA ASP A 90 -13.47 -9.59 16.46
C ASP A 90 -13.87 -8.53 15.42
N ASN A 91 -15.18 -8.44 15.17
CA ASN A 91 -15.85 -7.29 14.57
C ASN A 91 -15.94 -6.09 15.55
N GLY A 92 -15.12 -6.10 16.61
CA GLY A 92 -15.09 -5.09 17.64
C GLY A 92 -14.73 -3.68 17.11
N PRO A 93 -15.07 -2.64 17.88
CA PRO A 93 -14.75 -1.26 17.52
C PRO A 93 -13.24 -1.06 17.39
N ILE A 94 -12.83 -0.19 16.47
CA ILE A 94 -11.44 0.26 16.31
C ILE A 94 -10.96 0.80 17.66
N LYS A 95 -9.92 0.18 18.24
CA LYS A 95 -9.29 0.62 19.50
C LYS A 95 -7.94 1.23 19.17
N ASP A 96 -7.77 2.49 19.52
CA ASP A 96 -6.46 3.15 19.48
C ASP A 96 -5.57 2.53 20.57
N VAL A 97 -4.44 1.95 20.16
CA VAL A 97 -3.45 1.37 21.07
C VAL A 97 -2.20 2.22 20.96
N GLN A 98 -1.85 2.88 22.06
CA GLN A 98 -0.62 3.66 22.15
C GLN A 98 0.59 2.71 22.14
N CYS A 99 1.13 2.46 20.95
CA CYS A 99 2.37 1.70 20.77
C CYS A 99 3.56 2.65 20.66
N LYS A 100 4.69 2.31 21.28
CA LYS A 100 5.93 3.04 21.03
C LYS A 100 6.53 2.55 19.72
N ILE A 101 6.61 3.42 18.72
CA ILE A 101 7.18 3.10 17.40
C ILE A 101 8.57 2.44 17.50
N ASN A 102 9.38 2.83 18.49
CA ASN A 102 10.69 2.25 18.75
C ASN A 102 10.67 0.75 19.13
N GLU A 103 9.57 0.25 19.67
CA GLU A 103 9.40 -1.16 20.09
C GLU A 103 8.88 -2.05 18.94
N LEU A 104 8.47 -1.47 17.81
CA LEU A 104 7.95 -2.20 16.66
C LEU A 104 9.04 -2.96 15.89
N THR A 105 8.64 -4.05 15.28
CA THR A 105 9.40 -4.86 14.32
C THR A 105 8.71 -4.85 12.95
N ASN A 106 9.40 -5.32 11.91
CA ASN A 106 8.81 -5.39 10.57
C ASN A 106 7.58 -6.31 10.52
N ASP A 107 7.53 -7.36 11.35
CA ASP A 107 6.43 -8.31 11.39
C ASP A 107 5.14 -7.72 11.97
N ASP A 108 5.26 -6.69 12.80
CA ASP A 108 4.12 -5.99 13.38
C ASP A 108 3.35 -5.21 12.29
N LEU A 109 4.04 -4.70 11.27
CA LEU A 109 3.44 -3.82 10.27
C LEU A 109 3.20 -4.55 8.95
N LYS A 110 1.94 -4.62 8.50
CA LYS A 110 1.57 -5.29 7.25
C LYS A 110 0.75 -4.40 6.33
N VAL A 111 1.12 -4.37 5.05
CA VAL A 111 0.36 -3.68 4.00
C VAL A 111 -0.02 -4.66 2.90
N TRP A 112 -1.32 -4.95 2.79
CA TRP A 112 -1.86 -5.80 1.73
C TRP A 112 -1.78 -5.15 0.35
N GLY A 113 -1.45 -5.96 -0.65
CA GLY A 113 -1.35 -5.52 -2.03
C GLY A 113 -1.35 -6.69 -3.02
N VAL A 114 -0.87 -6.40 -4.21
CA VAL A 114 -0.72 -7.37 -5.31
C VAL A 114 0.66 -7.26 -5.91
N ALA A 115 1.17 -8.35 -6.47
CA ALA A 115 2.34 -8.31 -7.33
C ALA A 115 1.99 -8.85 -8.72
N TYR A 116 2.36 -8.10 -9.74
CA TYR A 116 2.16 -8.43 -11.16
C TYR A 116 3.46 -8.96 -11.74
N TYR A 117 3.39 -10.10 -12.42
CA TYR A 117 4.52 -10.60 -13.21
C TYR A 117 4.43 -10.07 -14.64
N ILE A 118 5.53 -9.50 -15.11
CA ILE A 118 5.71 -8.93 -16.45
C ILE A 118 6.72 -9.79 -17.19
N GLU A 119 6.33 -10.27 -18.37
CA GLU A 119 7.21 -11.08 -19.21
C GLU A 119 8.37 -10.26 -19.78
N PRO A 120 9.54 -10.88 -20.06
CA PRO A 120 10.74 -10.18 -20.54
C PRO A 120 10.51 -9.20 -21.69
N GLN A 121 9.64 -9.55 -22.65
CA GLN A 121 9.33 -8.71 -23.82
C GLN A 121 8.55 -7.42 -23.50
N ASP A 122 7.85 -7.38 -22.36
CA ASP A 122 7.00 -6.24 -21.97
C ASP A 122 7.63 -5.39 -20.85
N VAL A 123 8.74 -5.83 -20.24
CA VAL A 123 9.40 -5.12 -19.13
C VAL A 123 9.69 -3.66 -19.46
N ASP A 124 10.32 -3.38 -20.60
CA ASP A 124 10.69 -2.01 -20.98
C ASP A 124 9.46 -1.12 -21.20
N TYR A 125 8.38 -1.69 -21.77
CA TYR A 125 7.13 -0.97 -21.96
C TYR A 125 6.47 -0.64 -20.61
N ILE A 126 6.44 -1.61 -19.68
CA ILE A 126 5.81 -1.43 -18.37
C ILE A 126 6.58 -0.47 -17.48
N LYS A 127 7.92 -0.51 -17.49
CA LYS A 127 8.74 0.49 -16.77
C LYS A 127 8.42 1.90 -17.25
N ASN A 128 8.44 2.14 -18.57
CA ASN A 128 8.10 3.45 -19.14
C ASN A 128 6.65 3.86 -18.80
N TYR A 129 5.70 2.92 -18.86
CA TYR A 129 4.31 3.20 -18.50
C TYR A 129 4.17 3.63 -17.02
N LEU A 130 4.86 2.93 -16.11
CA LEU A 130 4.80 3.23 -14.68
C LEU A 130 5.57 4.51 -14.34
N ASP A 131 6.72 4.75 -14.97
CA ASP A 131 7.47 6.00 -14.83
C ASP A 131 6.64 7.23 -15.22
N VAL A 132 5.71 7.10 -16.17
CA VAL A 132 4.76 8.16 -16.53
C VAL A 132 3.59 8.24 -15.56
N ARG A 133 3.13 7.10 -15.06
CA ARG A 133 1.99 7.02 -14.14
C ARG A 133 2.31 7.54 -12.74
N GLU A 134 3.57 7.43 -12.30
CA GLU A 134 4.00 7.73 -10.93
C GLU A 134 4.95 8.96 -10.87
N GLN A 135 4.80 9.93 -11.79
CA GLN A 135 5.72 11.08 -11.96
C GLN A 135 5.78 12.07 -10.77
N ASP A 136 4.77 12.09 -9.90
CA ASP A 136 4.64 13.06 -8.78
C ASP A 136 5.54 12.72 -7.57
N GLY A 137 6.82 12.48 -7.83
CA GLY A 137 7.89 12.28 -6.86
C GLY A 137 7.96 10.89 -6.23
N TYR A 138 7.30 9.89 -6.84
CA TYR A 138 7.54 8.51 -6.47
C TYR A 138 8.89 8.05 -7.02
N THR A 139 9.61 7.27 -6.22
CA THR A 139 10.85 6.61 -6.61
C THR A 139 10.69 5.10 -6.62
N SER A 140 11.47 4.41 -7.45
CA SER A 140 11.44 2.96 -7.54
C SER A 140 12.32 2.31 -6.47
N HIS A 141 11.80 1.28 -5.80
CA HIS A 141 12.48 0.50 -4.77
C HIS A 141 12.34 -1.00 -5.06
N GLN A 142 13.24 -1.82 -4.51
CA GLN A 142 13.11 -3.28 -4.49
C GLN A 142 12.79 -3.71 -3.07
N ILE A 143 11.64 -4.35 -2.87
CA ILE A 143 11.15 -4.73 -1.53
C ILE A 143 10.63 -6.17 -1.56
N PRO A 144 10.88 -6.97 -0.51
CA PRO A 144 10.27 -8.28 -0.35
C PRO A 144 8.74 -8.18 -0.25
N PHE A 145 8.05 -8.97 -1.08
CA PHE A 145 6.59 -9.11 -1.07
C PHE A 145 6.21 -10.54 -0.74
N HIS A 146 5.44 -10.73 0.35
CA HIS A 146 5.07 -12.04 0.87
C HIS A 146 3.77 -12.50 0.20
N ILE A 147 3.84 -13.60 -0.53
CA ILE A 147 2.74 -14.13 -1.35
C ILE A 147 1.86 -15.05 -0.49
N THR A 148 0.54 -14.84 -0.52
CA THR A 148 -0.41 -15.67 0.23
C THR A 148 -1.13 -16.71 -0.61
N ASN A 149 -1.20 -16.53 -1.93
CA ASN A 149 -1.95 -17.40 -2.83
C ASN A 149 -1.10 -18.06 -3.92
N SER A 150 0.18 -18.34 -3.63
CA SER A 150 1.11 -18.93 -4.60
C SER A 150 0.63 -20.26 -5.18
N HIS A 151 -0.14 -21.03 -4.43
CA HIS A 151 -0.70 -22.32 -4.86
C HIS A 151 -1.82 -22.20 -5.90
N GLU A 152 -2.40 -21.02 -6.08
CA GLU A 152 -3.51 -20.80 -7.03
C GLU A 152 -3.03 -20.48 -8.45
N VAL A 153 -1.72 -20.29 -8.64
CA VAL A 153 -1.14 -19.85 -9.91
C VAL A 153 -0.02 -20.79 -10.32
N GLU A 154 -0.21 -21.50 -11.43
CA GLU A 154 0.82 -22.34 -12.05
C GLU A 154 1.62 -21.51 -13.06
N HIS A 155 2.84 -21.12 -12.70
CA HIS A 155 3.75 -20.42 -13.61
C HIS A 155 5.23 -20.75 -13.31
N PRO A 156 6.12 -20.88 -14.33
CA PRO A 156 7.55 -21.12 -14.11
C PRO A 156 8.19 -20.10 -13.16
N ALA A 157 7.83 -18.82 -13.29
CA ALA A 157 8.32 -17.74 -12.42
C ALA A 157 7.92 -17.88 -10.94
N LEU A 158 6.94 -18.74 -10.62
CA LEU A 158 6.55 -19.05 -9.23
C LEU A 158 7.19 -20.35 -8.70
N THR A 159 7.82 -21.15 -9.57
CA THR A 159 8.37 -22.46 -9.19
C THR A 159 9.68 -22.33 -8.38
N GLU A 160 10.42 -21.24 -8.58
CA GLU A 160 11.72 -20.97 -7.94
C GLU A 160 11.64 -19.86 -6.87
N VAL A 161 10.44 -19.51 -6.40
CA VAL A 161 10.27 -18.40 -5.45
C VAL A 161 10.88 -18.78 -4.09
N PRO A 162 11.80 -17.96 -3.55
CA PRO A 162 12.38 -18.17 -2.24
C PRO A 162 11.32 -18.26 -1.14
N ARG A 163 11.65 -18.97 -0.06
CA ARG A 163 10.88 -18.94 1.18
C ARG A 163 11.59 -18.10 2.22
N ASP A 164 10.82 -17.33 2.97
CA ASP A 164 11.28 -16.67 4.18
C ASP A 164 11.74 -17.78 5.15
N PRO A 165 13.00 -17.75 5.62
CA PRO A 165 13.53 -18.82 6.46
C PRO A 165 12.90 -18.85 7.86
N THR A 166 12.27 -17.76 8.29
CA THR A 166 11.61 -17.63 9.58
C THR A 166 10.14 -18.06 9.48
N THR A 167 9.38 -17.52 8.53
CA THR A 167 7.93 -17.80 8.42
C THR A 167 7.60 -18.94 7.48
N GLY A 168 8.50 -19.29 6.57
CA GLY A 168 8.25 -20.27 5.50
C GLY A 168 7.40 -19.74 4.35
N ASP A 169 6.98 -18.47 4.41
CA ASP A 169 6.17 -17.81 3.38
C ASP A 169 6.97 -17.66 2.08
N PHE A 170 6.30 -17.77 0.94
CA PHE A 170 6.92 -17.42 -0.33
C PHE A 170 7.10 -15.91 -0.42
N PHE A 171 8.27 -15.43 -0.81
CA PHE A 171 8.49 -14.02 -1.08
C PHE A 171 9.21 -13.79 -2.40
N ILE A 172 8.88 -12.67 -3.05
CA ILE A 172 9.57 -12.16 -4.23
C ILE A 172 10.17 -10.81 -3.91
N GLU A 173 11.41 -10.56 -4.35
CA GLU A 173 11.90 -9.19 -4.45
C GLU A 173 11.29 -8.56 -5.70
N SER A 174 10.65 -7.42 -5.53
CA SER A 174 9.82 -6.83 -6.57
C SER A 174 9.89 -5.32 -6.57
N MET A 175 9.73 -4.75 -7.76
CA MET A 175 9.75 -3.31 -7.99
C MET A 175 8.50 -2.66 -7.42
N ILE A 176 8.65 -1.55 -6.72
CA ILE A 176 7.55 -0.76 -6.16
C ILE A 176 7.87 0.72 -6.27
N TYR A 177 6.86 1.55 -6.58
CA TYR A 177 7.00 3.00 -6.58
C TYR A 177 6.52 3.55 -5.24
N ILE A 178 7.35 4.31 -4.51
CA ILE A 178 6.99 4.91 -3.22
C ILE A 178 7.27 6.41 -3.26
N GLY A 179 6.30 7.22 -2.84
CA GLY A 179 6.52 8.64 -2.56
C GLY A 179 7.14 8.75 -1.17
N THR A 180 8.46 8.88 -1.09
CA THR A 180 9.19 8.90 0.18
C THR A 180 8.80 10.11 1.02
N ILE A 181 9.15 10.08 2.31
CA ILE A 181 8.86 11.19 3.23
C ILE A 181 9.57 12.51 2.83
N ASP A 182 10.66 12.41 2.05
CA ASP A 182 11.44 13.54 1.57
C ASP A 182 10.88 14.14 0.26
N ASN A 183 9.84 13.53 -0.31
CA ASN A 183 9.22 14.02 -1.54
C ASN A 183 8.47 15.34 -1.29
N VAL A 184 8.55 16.27 -2.24
CA VAL A 184 7.81 17.55 -2.25
C VAL A 184 6.30 17.40 -2.16
N SER A 185 5.77 16.27 -2.61
CA SER A 185 4.34 15.95 -2.57
C SER A 185 3.93 15.21 -1.29
N PHE A 186 4.86 14.90 -0.39
CA PHE A 186 4.54 14.32 0.92
C PHE A 186 3.93 15.39 1.84
N VAL A 187 2.77 15.08 2.43
CA VAL A 187 2.02 16.00 3.31
C VAL A 187 1.85 15.44 4.73
N GLY A 188 2.45 14.28 5.00
CA GLY A 188 2.37 13.62 6.29
C GLY A 188 3.29 14.24 7.35
N PRO A 189 3.02 13.97 8.64
CA PRO A 189 1.81 13.34 9.15
C PRO A 189 0.60 14.28 9.10
N GLU A 190 -0.53 13.80 8.57
CA GLU A 190 -1.81 14.52 8.51
C GLU A 190 -2.88 13.73 9.29
N SER A 191 -3.73 14.43 10.06
CA SER A 191 -4.82 13.77 10.80
C SER A 191 -5.82 13.13 9.85
N ILE A 192 -6.50 12.08 10.31
CA ILE A 192 -7.47 11.36 9.49
C ILE A 192 -8.67 12.25 9.12
N GLU A 193 -9.06 13.19 9.98
CA GLU A 193 -10.14 14.15 9.74
C GLU A 193 -9.76 15.16 8.66
N GLN A 194 -8.52 15.67 8.70
CA GLN A 194 -8.01 16.60 7.70
C GLN A 194 -7.82 15.90 6.35
N THR A 195 -7.32 14.66 6.37
CA THR A 195 -7.23 13.78 5.18
C THR A 195 -8.63 13.56 4.59
N ALA A 196 -9.60 13.16 5.41
CA ALA A 196 -10.99 12.92 5.00
C ALA A 196 -11.66 14.16 4.43
N LYS A 197 -11.42 15.32 5.05
CA LYS A 197 -11.93 16.61 4.57
C LYS A 197 -11.39 16.91 3.17
N THR A 198 -10.09 16.71 2.92
CA THR A 198 -9.50 16.92 1.59
C THR A 198 -10.10 15.96 0.57
N ILE A 199 -10.10 14.65 0.87
CA ILE A 199 -10.64 13.61 -0.02
C ILE A 199 -12.11 13.87 -0.40
N ARG A 200 -12.92 14.45 0.49
CA ARG A 200 -14.33 14.77 0.21
C ARG A 200 -14.53 15.83 -0.87
N HIS A 201 -13.63 16.81 -0.95
CA HIS A 201 -13.81 17.98 -1.81
C HIS A 201 -12.92 17.98 -3.05
N SER A 202 -11.87 17.15 -3.07
CA SER A 202 -10.94 17.09 -4.20
C SER A 202 -11.46 16.20 -5.33
N GLU A 203 -11.31 16.70 -6.55
CA GLU A 203 -11.58 16.01 -7.80
C GLU A 203 -10.53 16.44 -8.83
N GLY A 204 -10.03 15.48 -9.60
CA GLY A 204 -9.06 15.73 -10.65
C GLY A 204 -9.43 15.01 -11.95
N PRO A 205 -8.55 15.04 -12.96
CA PRO A 205 -8.78 14.41 -14.28
C PRO A 205 -9.14 12.92 -14.22
N SER A 206 -8.72 12.21 -13.16
CA SER A 206 -9.02 10.79 -12.96
C SER A 206 -10.31 10.53 -12.15
N GLY A 207 -11.09 11.57 -11.88
CA GLY A 207 -12.34 11.56 -11.13
C GLY A 207 -12.17 11.93 -9.65
N LYS A 208 -13.26 11.80 -8.89
CA LYS A 208 -13.33 12.19 -7.47
C LYS A 208 -12.29 11.48 -6.63
N ASN A 209 -11.74 12.16 -5.64
CA ASN A 209 -10.78 11.54 -4.73
C ASN A 209 -11.44 10.46 -3.85
N GLN A 210 -12.71 10.62 -3.47
CA GLN A 210 -13.47 9.61 -2.73
C GLN A 210 -13.55 8.26 -3.49
N ASP A 211 -13.71 8.29 -4.81
CA ASP A 211 -13.76 7.07 -5.62
C ASP A 211 -12.43 6.29 -5.57
N TYR A 212 -11.31 7.01 -5.44
CA TYR A 212 -10.02 6.38 -5.20
C TYR A 212 -10.01 5.63 -3.86
N LEU A 213 -10.42 6.30 -2.79
CA LEU A 213 -10.46 5.73 -1.44
C LEU A 213 -11.38 4.50 -1.38
N PHE A 214 -12.61 4.62 -1.88
CA PHE A 214 -13.58 3.54 -1.85
C PHE A 214 -13.15 2.36 -2.72
N GLY A 215 -12.63 2.64 -3.92
CA GLY A 215 -12.09 1.60 -4.81
C GLY A 215 -10.93 0.84 -4.18
N LEU A 216 -9.99 1.56 -3.53
CA LEU A 216 -8.87 0.95 -2.84
C LEU A 216 -9.34 0.09 -1.65
N HIS A 217 -10.20 0.63 -0.79
CA HIS A 217 -10.71 -0.07 0.38
C HIS A 217 -11.43 -1.38 -0.01
N THR A 218 -12.34 -1.33 -0.98
CA THR A 218 -13.03 -2.52 -1.49
C THR A 218 -12.06 -3.52 -2.10
N ALA A 219 -11.08 -3.06 -2.87
CA ALA A 219 -10.14 -3.95 -3.53
C ALA A 219 -9.22 -4.66 -2.52
N VAL A 220 -8.78 -3.97 -1.45
CA VAL A 220 -7.99 -4.57 -0.37
C VAL A 220 -8.78 -5.69 0.32
N GLN A 221 -10.05 -5.43 0.69
CA GLN A 221 -10.91 -6.46 1.32
C GLN A 221 -11.13 -7.72 0.47
N GLN A 222 -10.92 -7.63 -0.85
CA GLN A 222 -11.08 -8.75 -1.78
C GLN A 222 -9.79 -9.54 -2.03
N LEU A 223 -8.64 -9.11 -1.49
CA LEU A 223 -7.35 -9.78 -1.73
C LEU A 223 -7.24 -11.11 -1.02
N ASP A 224 -7.72 -11.19 0.21
CA ASP A 224 -7.66 -12.37 1.05
C ASP A 224 -8.76 -12.27 2.11
N LYS A 225 -9.24 -13.41 2.62
CA LYS A 225 -10.24 -13.44 3.71
C LYS A 225 -9.74 -12.79 5.01
N TYR A 226 -8.42 -12.69 5.18
CA TYR A 226 -7.77 -12.00 6.29
C TYR A 226 -7.29 -10.59 5.91
N SER A 227 -7.51 -10.15 4.67
CA SER A 227 -7.06 -8.83 4.23
C SER A 227 -7.89 -7.73 4.88
N ARG A 228 -7.23 -6.93 5.70
CA ARG A 228 -7.81 -5.80 6.41
C ARG A 228 -6.80 -4.67 6.53
N ASP A 229 -7.29 -3.45 6.47
CA ASP A 229 -6.52 -2.21 6.64
C ASP A 229 -7.47 -1.22 7.31
N TYR A 230 -7.41 -1.12 8.65
CA TYR A 230 -8.46 -0.40 9.37
C TYR A 230 -8.25 1.13 9.33
N TYR A 231 -7.06 1.60 8.97
CA TYR A 231 -6.85 3.00 8.56
C TYR A 231 -7.73 3.34 7.35
N LEU A 232 -7.77 2.47 6.34
CA LEU A 232 -8.70 2.64 5.21
C LEU A 232 -10.16 2.56 5.68
N GLU A 233 -10.52 1.61 6.56
CA GLU A 233 -11.88 1.49 7.09
C GLU A 233 -12.36 2.75 7.81
N ASP A 234 -11.54 3.30 8.70
CA ASP A 234 -11.89 4.49 9.48
C ASP A 234 -11.95 5.73 8.58
N LEU A 235 -11.00 5.86 7.64
CA LEU A 235 -11.01 6.96 6.68
C LEU A 235 -12.27 6.91 5.80
N VAL A 236 -12.68 5.72 5.35
CA VAL A 236 -13.93 5.51 4.59
C VAL A 236 -15.14 5.93 5.43
N LYS A 237 -15.17 5.55 6.71
CA LYS A 237 -16.24 5.90 7.63
C LYS A 237 -16.35 7.42 7.81
N ILE A 238 -15.25 8.10 8.13
CA ILE A 238 -15.23 9.56 8.35
C ILE A 238 -15.59 10.33 7.07
N VAL A 239 -15.14 9.85 5.90
CA VAL A 239 -15.50 10.44 4.61
C VAL A 239 -17.02 10.34 4.40
N LYS A 240 -17.63 9.17 4.65
CA LYS A 240 -19.09 8.92 4.47
C LYS A 240 -19.97 9.63 5.50
N GLU A 241 -19.59 9.67 6.77
CA GLU A 241 -20.43 10.22 7.87
C GLU A 241 -20.66 11.73 7.76
N ASN A 242 -19.77 12.45 7.06
CA ASN A 242 -19.85 13.89 6.86
C ASN A 242 -20.06 14.26 5.37
N SER A 243 -20.66 13.35 4.59
CA SER A 243 -21.02 13.56 3.16
C SER A 243 -22.45 14.06 2.99
#